data_AF-A0A4Z0LSE2-F1
#
_entry.id   AF-A0A4Z0LSE2-F1
#
_cell.length_a   1.000
_cell.length_b   1.000
_cell.length_c   1.000
_cell.angle_alpha   90.00
_cell.angle_beta   90.00
_cell.angle_gamma   90.00
#
_symmetry.space_group_name_H-M   'P 1'
#
loop_
_entity.id
_entity.type
_entity.pdbx_description
1 polymer ?
#
loop_
_entity_poly.entity_id
_entity_poly.type
_entity_poly.pdbx_seq_one_letter_code
_entity_poly.pdbx_strand_id
1 'polypeptide(L)'
;MSINGVEAVEFLSSIKDRVSLHKKDNTDKFWSYKIKSAKNTEFAFDPKTTTGLFIRVDRQPPSIPGISNIERISGKDVSTALDRVFSGGLHKANFVLTIENLGAFNDFIAHYESL
;
A
#
# COMPACT_ATOMS: atom_id res chain seq x y z
N MET A 1 7.80 -17.99 1.43
CA MET A 1 7.83 -17.23 0.16
C MET A 1 7.06 -15.95 0.42
N SER A 2 7.65 -14.80 0.11
CA SER A 2 6.97 -13.52 0.34
C SER A 2 5.99 -13.23 -0.77
N ILE A 3 4.80 -12.73 -0.40
CA ILE A 3 3.87 -12.20 -1.40
C ILE A 3 4.54 -11.09 -2.22
N ASN A 4 4.25 -11.02 -3.51
CA ASN A 4 4.78 -10.01 -4.43
C ASN A 4 3.70 -9.06 -4.97
N GLY A 5 4.09 -8.12 -5.85
CA GLY A 5 3.18 -7.13 -6.42
C GLY A 5 2.07 -7.73 -7.30
N VAL A 6 2.35 -8.80 -8.03
CA VAL A 6 1.37 -9.46 -8.91
C VAL A 6 0.30 -10.15 -8.06
N GLU A 7 0.72 -10.94 -7.08
CA GLU A 7 -0.17 -11.63 -6.14
C GLU A 7 -1.00 -10.63 -5.32
N ALA A 8 -0.41 -9.48 -4.96
CA ALA A 8 -1.13 -8.42 -4.27
C ALA A 8 -2.26 -7.83 -5.13
N VAL A 9 -2.03 -7.59 -6.43
CA VAL A 9 -3.08 -7.10 -7.34
C VAL A 9 -4.21 -8.12 -7.46
N GLU A 10 -3.88 -9.40 -7.62
CA GLU A 10 -4.86 -10.49 -7.70
C GLU A 10 -5.70 -10.56 -6.44
N PHE A 11 -5.05 -10.54 -5.27
CA PHE A 11 -5.74 -10.52 -3.98
C PHE A 11 -6.68 -9.31 -3.84
N LEU A 12 -6.19 -8.09 -4.09
CA LEU A 12 -7.02 -6.87 -4.01
C LEU A 12 -8.22 -6.91 -4.98
N SER A 13 -8.05 -7.56 -6.13
CA SER A 13 -9.15 -7.76 -7.08
C SER A 13 -10.24 -8.71 -6.58
N SER A 14 -9.91 -9.59 -5.63
CA SER A 14 -10.87 -10.49 -4.97
C SER A 14 -11.65 -9.83 -3.83
N ILE A 15 -11.18 -8.68 -3.32
CA ILE A 15 -11.78 -7.95 -2.18
C ILE A 15 -12.19 -6.52 -2.55
N LYS A 16 -12.72 -6.31 -3.76
CA LYS A 16 -13.14 -4.99 -4.30
C LYS A 16 -14.15 -4.23 -3.42
N ASP A 17 -14.83 -4.93 -2.53
CA ASP A 17 -15.75 -4.30 -1.57
C ASP A 17 -15.02 -3.55 -0.46
N ARG A 18 -13.79 -3.97 -0.13
CA ARG A 18 -12.95 -3.43 0.95
C ARG A 18 -11.95 -2.39 0.47
N VAL A 19 -11.50 -2.52 -0.78
CA VAL A 19 -10.47 -1.67 -1.37
C VAL A 19 -10.87 -1.27 -2.79
N SER A 20 -10.47 -0.07 -3.20
CA SER A 20 -10.68 0.41 -4.57
C SER A 20 -9.36 0.91 -5.15
N LEU A 21 -9.07 0.54 -6.39
CA LEU A 21 -7.98 1.14 -7.14
C LEU A 21 -8.28 2.64 -7.32
N HIS A 22 -7.35 3.49 -6.86
CA HIS A 22 -7.48 4.94 -6.94
C HIS A 22 -6.83 5.49 -8.21
N LYS A 23 -5.55 5.20 -8.42
CA LYS A 23 -4.78 5.78 -9.53
C LYS A 23 -3.60 4.90 -9.91
N LYS A 24 -3.28 4.88 -11.20
CA LYS A 24 -2.07 4.26 -11.74
C LYS A 24 -1.13 5.35 -12.25
N ASP A 25 0.17 5.20 -12.03
CA ASP A 25 1.14 6.07 -12.70
C ASP A 25 1.20 5.72 -14.19
N ASN A 26 1.43 6.72 -15.06
CA ASN A 26 1.42 6.53 -16.52
C ASN A 26 2.54 5.61 -17.03
N THR A 27 3.56 5.34 -16.21
CA THR A 27 4.65 4.39 -16.49
C THR A 27 4.46 3.05 -15.76
N ASP A 28 3.30 2.87 -15.13
CA ASP A 28 2.92 1.73 -14.29
C ASP A 28 3.91 1.39 -13.19
N LYS A 29 4.64 2.38 -12.66
CA LYS A 29 5.57 2.17 -11.54
C LYS A 29 4.85 1.96 -10.22
N PHE A 30 3.78 2.72 -9.95
CA PHE A 30 3.01 2.58 -8.73
C PHE A 30 1.53 2.58 -9.05
N TRP A 31 0.81 1.67 -8.40
CA TRP A 31 -0.64 1.66 -8.36
C TRP A 31 -1.07 2.00 -6.93
N SER A 32 -1.89 3.03 -6.80
CA SER A 32 -2.45 3.50 -5.54
C SER A 32 -3.85 2.95 -5.36
N TYR A 33 -4.13 2.51 -4.14
CA TYR A 33 -5.40 1.95 -3.69
C TYR A 33 -5.87 2.73 -2.47
N LYS A 34 -7.19 2.86 -2.35
CA LYS A 34 -7.88 3.38 -1.17
C LYS A 34 -8.56 2.23 -0.44
N ILE A 35 -8.37 2.18 0.87
CA ILE A 35 -9.13 1.31 1.77
C ILE A 35 -10.45 2.02 2.06
N LYS A 36 -11.57 1.32 1.88
CA LYS A 36 -12.91 1.86 2.13
C LYS A 36 -13.15 1.90 3.63
N SER A 37 -12.82 3.03 4.24
CA SER A 37 -13.04 3.31 5.65
C SER A 37 -13.31 4.80 5.86
N ALA A 38 -13.71 5.19 7.07
CA ALA A 38 -13.96 6.61 7.39
C ALA A 38 -12.71 7.49 7.14
N LYS A 39 -11.52 6.91 7.29
CA LYS A 39 -10.23 7.59 7.11
C LYS A 39 -9.68 7.57 5.70
N ASN A 40 -10.29 6.78 4.80
CA ASN A 40 -9.89 6.61 3.39
C ASN A 40 -8.38 6.45 3.19
N THR A 41 -7.75 5.61 4.02
CA THR A 41 -6.30 5.34 3.97
C THR A 41 -5.85 4.98 2.55
N GLU A 42 -4.79 5.61 2.09
CA GLU A 42 -4.16 5.34 0.79
C GLU A 42 -2.86 4.59 0.94
N PHE A 43 -2.67 3.62 0.05
CA PHE A 43 -1.42 2.91 -0.08
C PHE A 43 -1.09 2.62 -1.54
N ALA A 44 0.19 2.56 -1.87
CA ALA A 44 0.67 2.28 -3.20
C ALA A 44 1.84 1.29 -3.19
N PHE A 45 1.93 0.49 -4.22
CA PHE A 45 3.05 -0.43 -4.45
C PHE A 45 3.25 -0.62 -5.95
N ASP A 46 4.39 -1.19 -6.32
CA ASP A 46 4.71 -1.53 -7.71
C ASP A 46 4.17 -2.93 -8.02
N PRO A 47 3.17 -3.07 -8.90
CA PRO A 47 2.56 -4.37 -9.21
C PRO A 47 3.51 -5.31 -9.96
N LYS A 48 4.60 -4.80 -10.54
CA LYS A 48 5.59 -5.59 -11.30
C LYS A 48 6.72 -6.13 -10.42
N THR A 49 6.77 -5.76 -9.15
CA THR A 49 7.80 -6.28 -8.23
C THR A 49 7.54 -7.76 -7.95
N THR A 50 8.54 -8.61 -8.22
CA THR A 50 8.48 -10.07 -8.00
C THR A 50 9.25 -10.54 -6.76
N THR A 51 10.08 -9.67 -6.18
CA THR A 51 10.98 -10.01 -5.06
C THR A 51 10.36 -9.81 -3.67
N GLY A 52 9.17 -9.22 -3.61
CA GLY A 52 8.42 -8.99 -2.37
C GLY A 52 7.37 -7.89 -2.56
N LEU A 53 6.61 -7.62 -1.50
CA LEU A 53 5.58 -6.58 -1.49
C LEU A 53 6.00 -5.41 -0.61
N PHE A 54 6.38 -4.31 -1.24
CA PHE A 54 6.82 -3.08 -0.58
C PHE A 54 5.72 -2.01 -0.69
N ILE A 55 4.99 -1.81 0.40
CA ILE A 55 3.86 -0.88 0.44
C ILE A 55 4.33 0.48 0.92
N ARG A 56 3.88 1.54 0.24
CA ARG A 56 3.96 2.92 0.72
C ARG A 56 2.57 3.31 1.19
N VAL A 57 2.45 3.88 2.37
CA VAL A 57 1.15 4.19 2.98
C VAL A 57 1.17 5.56 3.63
N ASP A 58 0.01 6.20 3.68
CA ASP A 58 -0.15 7.56 4.21
C ASP A 58 -0.22 7.64 5.74
N ARG A 59 -0.48 6.52 6.40
CA ARG A 59 -0.67 6.42 7.86
C ARG A 59 0.34 5.47 8.49
N GLN A 60 0.47 5.60 9.81
CA GLN A 60 1.35 4.75 10.62
C GLN A 60 0.97 3.27 10.45
N PRO A 61 1.89 2.42 9.96
CA PRO A 61 1.63 0.99 9.81
C PRO A 61 1.41 0.29 11.16
N PRO A 62 0.54 -0.73 11.21
CA PRO A 62 0.37 -1.55 12.40
C PRO A 62 1.60 -2.44 12.63
N SER A 63 1.91 -2.70 13.89
CA SER A 63 2.95 -3.65 14.30
C SER A 63 2.34 -5.04 14.50
N ILE A 64 2.05 -5.74 13.40
CA ILE A 64 1.45 -7.08 13.39
C ILE A 64 2.38 -8.12 12.72
N PRO A 65 2.24 -9.42 13.03
CA PRO A 65 3.06 -10.47 12.41
C PRO A 65 2.99 -10.44 10.88
N GLY A 66 4.15 -10.58 10.23
CA GLY A 66 4.28 -10.55 8.77
C GLY A 66 4.33 -9.14 8.15
N ILE A 67 4.41 -8.10 8.98
CA ILE A 67 4.78 -6.73 8.57
C ILE A 67 6.16 -6.40 9.14
N SER A 68 7.07 -6.00 8.27
CA SER A 68 8.46 -5.70 8.65
C SER A 68 9.02 -4.49 7.89
N ASN A 69 10.24 -4.09 8.23
CA ASN A 69 10.97 -2.96 7.61
C ASN A 69 10.15 -1.65 7.56
N ILE A 70 9.40 -1.37 8.63
CA ILE A 70 8.61 -0.14 8.74
C ILE A 70 9.56 1.04 8.86
N GLU A 71 9.53 1.94 7.89
CA GLU A 71 10.35 3.14 7.87
C GLU A 71 9.48 4.36 7.56
N ARG A 72 9.69 5.44 8.32
CA ARG A 72 9.11 6.74 7.99
C ARG A 72 9.89 7.37 6.84
N ILE A 73 9.17 7.70 5.76
CA ILE A 73 9.71 8.30 4.53
C ILE A 73 9.20 9.72 4.27
N SER A 74 8.30 10.23 5.12
CA SER A 74 7.84 11.61 5.07
C SER A 74 9.02 12.59 5.11
N GLY A 75 9.12 13.48 4.11
CA GLY A 75 10.20 14.46 3.98
C GLY A 75 11.51 13.92 3.38
N LYS A 76 11.58 12.63 3.02
CA LYS A 76 12.72 12.06 2.27
C LYS A 76 12.51 12.26 0.77
N ASP A 77 13.61 12.26 0.02
CA ASP A 77 13.57 12.19 -1.44
C ASP A 77 13.10 10.79 -1.85
N VAL A 78 11.86 10.70 -2.30
CA VAL A 78 11.20 9.47 -2.75
C VAL A 78 10.72 9.65 -4.18
N SER A 79 10.38 8.55 -4.85
CA SER A 79 9.99 8.59 -6.26
C SER A 79 8.85 9.58 -6.51
N THR A 80 9.04 10.53 -7.44
CA THR A 80 7.99 11.50 -7.88
C THR A 80 6.71 10.86 -8.42
N ALA A 81 6.78 9.57 -8.80
CA ALA A 81 5.62 8.77 -9.14
C ALA A 81 4.62 8.62 -7.98
N LEU A 82 5.08 8.64 -6.73
CA LEU A 82 4.22 8.61 -5.55
C LEU A 82 3.33 9.86 -5.46
N ASP A 83 3.90 11.04 -5.70
CA ASP A 83 3.13 12.30 -5.74
C ASP A 83 2.09 12.32 -6.86
N ARG A 84 2.31 11.55 -7.93
CA ARG A 84 1.35 11.44 -9.03
C ARG A 84 0.19 10.50 -8.71
N VAL A 85 0.38 9.48 -7.86
CA VAL A 85 -0.64 8.43 -7.62
C VAL A 85 -1.39 8.59 -6.30
N PHE A 86 -0.83 9.28 -5.32
CA PHE A 86 -1.57 9.66 -4.11
C PHE A 86 -2.47 10.86 -4.38
N SER A 87 -3.56 11.00 -3.62
CA SER A 87 -4.48 12.15 -3.75
C SER A 87 -3.85 13.49 -3.34
N GLY A 88 -2.70 13.47 -2.64
CA GLY A 88 -2.08 14.67 -2.10
C GLY A 88 -2.75 15.15 -0.80
N GLY A 89 -2.38 16.35 -0.36
CA GLY A 89 -2.84 16.89 0.92
C GLY A 89 -2.40 16.01 2.10
N LEU A 90 -3.37 15.43 2.82
CA LEU A 90 -3.13 14.49 3.92
C LEU A 90 -2.73 13.09 3.44
N HIS A 91 -3.06 12.74 2.19
CA HIS A 91 -2.72 11.45 1.58
C HIS A 91 -1.42 11.59 0.80
N LYS A 92 -0.31 11.24 1.44
CA LYS A 92 1.04 11.21 0.86
C LYS A 92 1.77 9.98 1.37
N ALA A 93 2.72 9.45 0.60
CA ALA A 93 3.55 8.34 1.06
C ALA A 93 4.39 8.74 2.28
N ASN A 94 3.91 8.43 3.49
CA ASN A 94 4.56 8.81 4.75
C ASN A 94 5.41 7.69 5.32
N PHE A 95 5.04 6.45 5.03
CA PHE A 95 5.73 5.24 5.49
C PHE A 95 5.95 4.26 4.35
N VAL A 96 7.00 3.46 4.46
CA VAL A 96 7.23 2.25 3.68
C VAL A 96 7.30 1.04 4.60
N LEU A 97 6.84 -0.11 4.13
CA LEU A 97 6.87 -1.37 4.86
C LEU A 97 6.97 -2.55 3.88
N THR A 98 7.40 -3.70 4.39
CA THR A 98 7.35 -4.99 3.71
C THR A 98 6.19 -5.82 4.24
N ILE A 99 5.42 -6.44 3.34
CA ILE A 99 4.43 -7.47 3.68
C ILE A 99 4.97 -8.84 3.29
N GLU A 100 4.94 -9.78 4.23
CA GLU A 100 5.57 -11.08 4.07
C GLU A 100 4.63 -12.14 3.51
N ASN A 101 3.31 -12.02 3.67
CA ASN A 101 2.36 -13.02 3.17
C ASN A 101 0.95 -12.42 3.01
N LEU A 102 0.06 -13.18 2.35
CA LEU A 102 -1.34 -12.77 2.12
C LEU A 102 -2.12 -12.51 3.42
N GLY A 103 -1.87 -13.30 4.47
CA GLY A 103 -2.53 -13.11 5.77
C GLY A 103 -2.19 -11.74 6.37
N ALA A 104 -0.90 -11.41 6.43
CA ALA A 104 -0.44 -10.11 6.88
C ALA A 104 -0.97 -8.96 6.00
N PHE A 105 -1.12 -9.18 4.69
CA PHE A 105 -1.71 -8.17 3.81
C PHE A 105 -3.21 -7.93 4.11
N ASN A 106 -3.95 -9.01 4.36
CA ASN A 106 -5.34 -8.93 4.76
C ASN A 106 -5.51 -8.20 6.11
N ASP A 107 -4.66 -8.53 7.07
CA ASP A 107 -4.69 -7.93 8.42
C ASP A 107 -4.26 -6.44 8.38
N PHE A 108 -3.31 -6.09 7.50
CA PHE A 108 -2.97 -4.70 7.19
C PHE A 108 -4.21 -3.92 6.72
N ILE A 109 -4.99 -4.47 5.79
CA ILE A 109 -6.22 -3.82 5.30
C ILE A 109 -7.25 -3.71 6.42
N ALA A 110 -7.48 -4.80 7.14
CA ALA A 110 -8.44 -4.85 8.25
C ALA A 110 -8.14 -3.83 9.35
N HIS A 111 -6.86 -3.62 9.66
CA HIS A 111 -6.44 -2.61 10.62
C HIS A 111 -6.95 -1.21 10.23
N TYR A 112 -6.76 -0.80 8.97
CA TYR A 112 -7.17 0.52 8.49
C TYR A 112 -8.67 0.66 8.22
N GLU A 113 -9.39 -0.45 8.04
CA GLU A 113 -10.86 -0.44 8.02
C GLU A 113 -11.45 -0.06 9.39
N SER A 114 -10.74 -0.39 10.47
CA SER A 114 -11.19 -0.13 11.85
C SER A 114 -10.88 1.27 12.40
N LEU A 115 -10.18 2.13 11.64
CA LEU A 115 -9.81 3.50 12.05
C LEU A 115 -10.86 4.56 11.68
#